data_AF-A0A1M4US03-F1
#
_entry.id   AF-A0A1M4US03-F1
#
_cell.length_a   1.000
_cell.length_b   1.000
_cell.length_c   1.000
_cell.angle_alpha   90.00
_cell.angle_beta   90.00
_cell.angle_gamma   90.00
#
_symmetry.space_group_name_H-M   'P 1'
#
loop_
_entity.id
_entity.type
_entity.pdbx_description
1 polymer ?
#
loop_
_entity_poly.entity_id
_entity_poly.type
_entity_poly.pdbx_seq_one_letter_code
_entity_poly.pdbx_strand_id
1 'polypeptide(L)' 'MSNWAWRIGMLVVGGVPAIIGGGLFWHLFEKWTAVIVWEIVLLFLLSVIIAKGDKRGQEAGH' A
#
# COMPACT_ATOMS: atom_id res chain seq x y z
N MET A 1 -16.48 -4.06 -10.60
CA MET A 1 -15.71 -5.11 -9.89
C MET A 1 -16.48 -5.48 -8.63
N SER A 2 -16.50 -6.76 -8.22
CA SER A 2 -17.10 -7.09 -6.92
C SER A 2 -16.35 -6.36 -5.82
N ASN A 3 -17.07 -5.81 -4.83
CA ASN A 3 -16.48 -5.05 -3.72
C ASN A 3 -15.40 -5.88 -2.97
N TRP A 4 -15.51 -7.20 -3.05
CA TRP A 4 -14.56 -8.16 -2.50
C TRP A 4 -13.22 -8.20 -3.25
N ALA A 5 -13.23 -8.19 -4.59
CA ALA A 5 -11.99 -8.22 -5.38
C ALA A 5 -11.12 -6.98 -5.12
N TRP A 6 -11.75 -5.80 -4.99
CA TRP A 6 -11.04 -4.56 -4.66
C TRP A 6 -10.43 -4.59 -3.26
N ARG A 7 -11.19 -5.04 -2.25
CA ARG A 7 -10.72 -5.17 -0.87
C ARG A 7 -9.53 -6.12 -0.74
N ILE A 8 -9.59 -7.28 -1.41
CA ILE A 8 -8.47 -8.23 -1.41
C ILE A 8 -7.27 -7.67 -2.16
N GLY A 9 -7.48 -7.01 -3.30
CA GLY A 9 -6.40 -6.32 -4.01
C GLY A 9 -5.69 -5.31 -3.11
N MET A 10 -6.42 -4.53 -2.34
CA MET A 10 -5.85 -3.57 -1.39
C MET A 10 -5.06 -4.24 -0.25
N LEU A 11 -5.54 -5.36 0.29
CA LEU A 11 -4.80 -6.11 1.31
C LEU A 11 -3.47 -6.65 0.78
N VAL A 12 -3.45 -7.14 -0.46
CA VAL A 12 -2.23 -7.64 -1.10
C VAL A 12 -1.27 -6.50 -1.40
N VAL A 13 -1.74 -5.41 -2.02
CA VAL A 13 -0.92 -4.25 -2.41
C VAL A 13 -0.38 -3.50 -1.20
N GLY A 14 -1.06 -3.51 -0.05
CA GLY A 14 -0.54 -2.92 1.18
C GLY A 14 0.29 -3.87 2.04
N GLY A 15 -0.21 -5.09 2.27
CA GLY A 15 0.39 -6.05 3.19
C GLY A 15 1.71 -6.64 2.69
N VAL A 16 1.79 -6.99 1.40
CA VAL A 16 3.01 -7.61 0.85
C VAL A 16 4.19 -6.63 0.91
N PRO A 17 4.07 -5.37 0.46
CA PRO A 17 5.18 -4.41 0.54
C PRO A 17 5.54 -3.98 1.96
N ALA A 18 4.60 -3.99 2.91
CA ALA A 18 4.91 -3.72 4.32
C ALA A 18 5.80 -4.81 4.90
N ILE A 19 5.41 -6.08 4.72
CA ILE A 19 6.16 -7.22 5.29
C ILE A 19 7.50 -7.39 4.58
N ILE A 20 7.49 -7.50 3.24
CA ILE A 20 8.70 -7.77 2.46
C ILE A 20 9.58 -6.54 2.40
N GLY A 21 9.01 -5.36 2.17
CA GLY A 21 9.77 -4.12 2.09
C GLY A 21 10.38 -3.75 3.44
N GLY A 22 9.63 -3.85 4.55
CA GLY A 22 10.19 -3.63 5.88
C GLY A 22 11.37 -4.56 6.19
N GLY A 23 11.24 -5.85 5.86
CA GLY A 23 12.34 -6.83 5.98
C GLY A 23 13.55 -6.52 5.09
N LEU A 24 13.32 -6.04 3.86
CA LEU A 24 14.39 -5.66 2.93
C LEU A 24 15.17 -4.44 3.45
N PHE A 25 14.47 -3.40 3.91
CA PHE A 25 15.12 -2.20 4.47
C PHE A 25 15.85 -2.51 5.78
N TRP A 26 15.33 -3.41 6.60
CA TRP A 26 16.06 -3.92 7.75
C TRP A 26 17.35 -4.63 7.35
N HIS A 27 17.28 -5.55 6.38
CA HIS A 27 18.44 -6.32 5.96
C HIS A 27 19.55 -5.47 5.32
N LEU A 28 19.19 -4.42 4.58
CA LEU A 28 20.15 -3.56 3.88
C LEU A 28 20.81 -2.50 4.77
N PHE A 29 20.06 -1.93 5.71
CA PHE A 29 20.52 -0.79 6.51
C PHE A 29 20.75 -1.12 7.99
N GLU A 30 20.25 -2.25 8.47
CA GLU A 30 20.30 -2.71 9.87
C GLU A 30 19.82 -1.63 10.87
N LYS A 31 18.91 -0.75 10.42
CA LYS A 31 18.43 0.41 11.17
C LYS A 31 16.91 0.49 11.12
N TRP A 32 16.31 0.58 12.30
CA TRP A 32 14.86 0.79 12.45
C TRP A 32 14.38 2.08 11.80
N THR A 33 15.21 3.12 11.75
CA THR A 33 14.87 4.38 11.06
C THR A 33 14.57 4.15 9.58
N ALA A 34 15.34 3.28 8.90
CA ALA A 34 15.12 2.99 7.47
C ALA A 34 13.79 2.25 7.25
N VAL A 35 13.47 1.31 8.13
CA VAL A 35 12.18 0.58 8.12
C VAL A 35 11.01 1.55 8.34
N ILE A 36 11.10 2.43 9.35
CA ILE A 36 10.04 3.42 9.65
C ILE A 36 9.85 4.37 8.47
N VAL A 37 10.92 4.85 7.85
CA VAL A 37 10.84 5.72 6.66
C VAL A 37 10.16 5.00 5.50
N TRP A 38 10.50 3.72 5.27
CA TRP A 38 9.84 2.89 4.26
C TRP A 38 8.34 2.76 4.52
N GLU A 39 7.92 2.44 5.74
CA GLU A 39 6.52 2.31 6.11
C GLU A 39 5.74 3.62 5.91
N ILE A 40 6.34 4.78 6.24
CA ILE A 40 5.72 6.08 6.00
C ILE A 40 5.49 6.30 4.50
N VAL A 41 6.50 6.04 3.67
CA VAL A 41 6.38 6.16 2.20
C VAL A 41 5.30 5.22 1.66
N LEU A 42 5.26 3.98 2.15
CA LEU A 42 4.26 3.00 1.75
C LEU A 42 2.83 3.45 2.09
N LEU A 43 2.62 3.97 3.30
CA LEU A 43 1.31 4.50 3.71
C LEU A 43 0.87 5.67 2.82
N PHE A 44 1.78 6.59 2.46
CA PHE A 44 1.48 7.67 1.53
C PHE A 44 1.08 7.14 0.14
N LEU A 45 1.80 6.15 -0.39
CA LEU A 45 1.47 5.53 -1.66
C LEU A 45 0.10 4.85 -1.63
N LEU A 46 -0.21 4.13 -0.54
CA LEU A 46 -1.53 3.52 -0.35
C LEU A 46 -2.63 4.57 -0.25
N SER A 47 -2.43 5.66 0.47
CA SER A 47 -3.38 6.77 0.53
C SER A 47 -3.68 7.34 -0.85
N VAL A 48 -2.65 7.51 -1.70
CA VAL A 48 -2.81 7.99 -3.09
C VAL A 48 -3.57 6.98 -3.95
N ILE A 49 -3.26 5.69 -3.82
CA ILE A 49 -3.93 4.61 -4.56
C ILE A 49 -5.40 4.54 -4.18
N ILE A 50 -5.72 4.61 -2.88
CA ILE A 50 -7.10 4.62 -2.38
C ILE A 50 -7.83 5.84 -2.93
N ALA A 51 -7.25 7.05 -2.81
CA ALA A 51 -7.87 8.28 -3.29
C ALA A 51 -8.13 8.27 -4.81
N LYS A 52 -7.24 7.67 -5.61
CA LYS A 52 -7.45 7.50 -7.06
C LYS A 52 -8.44 6.38 -7.39
N GLY A 53 -8.41 5.28 -6.64
CA GLY A 53 -9.33 4.16 -6.81
C GLY A 53 -10.78 4.55 -6.52
N ASP A 54 -10.99 5.39 -5.51
CA ASP A 54 -12.31 5.90 -5.14
C ASP A 54 -12.92 6.79 -6.24
N LYS A 55 -12.13 7.70 -6.81
CA LYS A 55 -12.55 8.55 -7.94
C LYS A 55 -12.98 7.74 -9.17
N ARG A 56 -12.21 6.71 -9.55
CA ARG A 56 -12.57 5.83 -10.67
C ARG A 56 -13.81 4.97 -10.40
N GLY A 57 -14.06 4.64 -9.13
CA GLY A 57 -15.28 3.95 -8.72
C GLY A 57 -16.55 4.82 -8.90
N GLN A 58 -16.44 6.13 -8.66
CA GLN A 58 -17.52 7.08 -8.87
C GLN A 58 -17.77 7.39 -10.36
N GLU A 59 -16.71 7.54 -11.17
CA GLU A 59 -16.83 7.83 -12.61
C GLU A 59 -17.42 6.66 -13.42
N ALA A 60 -17.22 5.41 -13.00
CA ALA A 60 -17.75 4.23 -13.68
C ALA A 60 -19.21 3.88 -13.29
N GLY A 61 -19.82 4.65 -12.39
CA GLY A 61 -21.18 4.45 -11.89
C GLY A 61 -22.23 5.42 -12.47
N HIS A 62 -21.86 6.27 -13.42
CA HIS A 62 -22.74 7.19 -14.15
C HIS A 62 -22.96 6.72 -15.59
#